data_AF-A0A542B5V3-F1
#
_entry.id   AF-A0A542B5V3-F1
#
_cell.length_a   1.000
_cell.length_b   1.000
_cell.length_c   1.000
_cell.angle_alpha   90.00
_cell.angle_beta   90.00
_cell.angle_gamma   90.00
#
_symmetry.space_group_name_H-M   'P 1'
#
loop_
_entity.id
_entity.type
_entity.pdbx_description
1 polymer ?
#
loop_
_entity_poly.entity_id
_entity_poly.type
_entity_poly.pdbx_seq_one_letter_code
_entity_poly.pdbx_strand_id
1 'polypeptide(L)'
;MTPRAGTPRNMKRFPLAALACGLLPLVLAGCGGGASMSSSDAPAARAPAPAGVSRDALVGRWGIASFHTEKDRKRTEAEARAQCKQPYTITKGPGDGVMMHVADDPKPYELRLKAGSGGRTYLGFEAPAGDPQDRELLSVKPKELVMRFVDPDAHARYGTFIYSRCG
;
A
#
# COMPACT_ATOMS: atom_id res chain seq x y z
N MET A 1 -3.54 34.04 44.44
CA MET A 1 -4.93 33.54 44.56
C MET A 1 -5.02 32.13 43.98
N THR A 2 -5.25 31.17 44.87
CA THR A 2 -6.03 29.91 44.76
C THR A 2 -6.25 29.17 43.42
N PRO A 3 -6.07 27.83 43.40
CA PRO A 3 -6.38 26.93 42.29
C PRO A 3 -7.88 26.58 42.25
N ARG A 4 -8.41 26.26 41.06
CA ARG A 4 -9.79 25.75 40.92
C ARG A 4 -9.79 24.28 40.52
N ALA A 5 -9.95 23.43 41.54
CA ALA A 5 -10.33 22.03 41.42
C ALA A 5 -11.82 21.92 41.01
N GLY A 6 -12.17 20.86 40.28
CA GLY A 6 -13.54 20.62 39.80
C GLY A 6 -13.80 19.20 39.28
N THR A 7 -13.67 18.23 40.19
CA THR A 7 -14.47 17.00 40.40
C THR A 7 -14.88 16.09 39.21
N PRO A 8 -14.53 14.78 39.24
CA PRO A 8 -15.11 13.77 38.35
C PRO A 8 -16.54 13.38 38.80
N ARG A 9 -17.47 13.26 37.85
CA ARG A 9 -18.87 12.88 38.11
C ARG A 9 -19.04 11.36 38.05
N ASN A 10 -19.07 10.78 39.23
CA ASN A 10 -19.44 9.41 39.54
C ASN A 10 -20.97 9.22 39.41
N MET A 11 -21.44 8.27 38.62
CA MET A 11 -22.87 7.93 38.50
C MET A 11 -23.10 6.43 38.73
N LYS A 12 -23.39 6.13 40.00
CA LYS A 12 -24.43 5.25 40.56
C LYS A 12 -24.57 3.80 40.04
N ARG A 13 -24.27 2.92 41.00
CA ARG A 13 -24.61 1.50 41.22
C ARG A 13 -26.11 1.20 41.12
N PHE A 14 -26.47 -0.08 40.89
CA PHE A 14 -27.52 -0.92 41.54
C PHE A 14 -27.64 -2.28 40.79
N PRO A 15 -28.19 -3.38 41.34
CA PRO A 15 -27.74 -4.18 42.50
C PRO A 15 -27.63 -5.71 42.24
N LEU A 16 -27.18 -6.43 43.28
CA LEU A 16 -27.01 -7.89 43.47
C LEU A 16 -28.23 -8.79 43.17
N ALA A 17 -27.97 -10.02 42.73
CA ALA A 17 -28.50 -11.31 43.23
C ALA A 17 -28.05 -12.45 42.29
N ALA A 18 -27.85 -13.72 42.63
CA ALA A 18 -27.65 -14.49 43.85
C ALA A 18 -27.21 -15.90 43.35
N LEU A 19 -26.51 -16.66 44.20
CA LEU A 19 -26.06 -18.03 43.95
C LEU A 19 -27.19 -18.99 43.58
N ALA A 20 -26.91 -19.95 42.69
CA ALA A 20 -27.53 -21.26 42.74
C ALA A 20 -26.55 -22.34 42.27
N CYS A 21 -26.28 -23.27 43.18
CA CYS A 21 -25.51 -24.49 43.03
C CYS A 21 -26.35 -25.53 42.29
N GLY A 22 -25.78 -26.22 41.29
CA GLY A 22 -26.47 -27.27 40.55
C GLY A 22 -25.47 -28.17 39.81
N LEU A 23 -25.08 -29.26 40.48
CA LEU A 23 -24.40 -30.42 39.88
C LEU A 23 -25.46 -31.29 39.19
N LEU A 24 -25.30 -31.59 37.90
CA LEU A 24 -25.71 -32.86 37.29
C LEU A 24 -24.99 -33.08 35.93
N PRO A 25 -24.41 -34.27 35.66
CA PRO A 25 -23.62 -34.53 34.47
C PRO A 25 -24.51 -35.06 33.33
N LEU A 26 -24.49 -34.40 32.17
CA LEU A 26 -24.95 -35.00 30.92
C LEU A 26 -23.76 -35.19 29.98
N VAL A 27 -23.33 -36.44 29.88
CA VAL A 27 -22.43 -36.93 28.85
C VAL A 27 -23.25 -37.05 27.56
N LEU A 28 -23.00 -36.18 26.59
CA LEU A 28 -23.27 -36.49 25.18
C LEU A 28 -21.95 -36.49 24.43
N ALA A 29 -21.53 -37.69 24.03
CA ALA A 29 -20.55 -37.92 23.00
C ALA A 29 -21.08 -37.34 21.68
N GLY A 30 -20.52 -36.21 21.27
CA GLY A 30 -20.67 -35.65 19.93
C GLY A 30 -19.32 -35.74 19.21
N CYS A 31 -19.11 -36.82 18.48
CA CYS A 31 -18.08 -36.88 17.44
C CYS A 31 -18.50 -35.91 16.33
N GLY A 32 -17.86 -34.76 16.26
CA GLY A 32 -18.11 -33.75 15.25
C GLY A 32 -16.86 -32.94 15.07
N GLY A 33 -16.08 -33.32 14.05
CA GLY A 33 -14.91 -32.65 13.47
C GLY A 33 -14.33 -31.49 14.27
N GLY A 34 -13.11 -31.68 14.77
CA GLY A 34 -12.20 -30.57 15.01
C GLY A 34 -12.00 -29.80 13.71
N ALA A 35 -12.86 -28.82 13.45
CA ALA A 35 -12.57 -27.74 12.56
C ALA A 35 -11.62 -26.83 13.32
N SER A 36 -10.35 -27.23 13.30
CA SER A 36 -9.25 -26.29 13.46
C SER A 36 -9.63 -25.03 12.71
N MET A 37 -9.62 -23.90 13.42
CA MET A 37 -9.53 -22.58 12.82
C MET A 37 -8.19 -22.53 12.08
N SER A 38 -8.11 -23.22 10.94
CA SER A 38 -7.13 -22.92 9.92
C SER A 38 -7.60 -21.60 9.33
N SER A 39 -7.01 -20.51 9.80
CA SER A 39 -6.78 -19.36 8.95
C SER A 39 -6.07 -19.90 7.72
N SER A 40 -6.85 -20.30 6.71
CA SER A 40 -6.33 -20.56 5.39
C SER A 40 -5.83 -19.21 4.90
N ASP A 41 -4.55 -18.96 5.12
CA ASP A 41 -3.73 -18.09 4.31
C ASP A 41 -3.75 -18.72 2.90
N ALA A 42 -4.87 -18.55 2.20
CA ALA A 42 -4.91 -18.82 0.78
C ALA A 42 -3.85 -17.91 0.18
N PRO A 43 -2.82 -18.44 -0.49
CA PRO A 43 -1.78 -17.61 -1.05
C PRO A 43 -2.46 -16.55 -1.92
N ALA A 44 -2.31 -15.28 -1.55
CA ALA A 44 -2.83 -14.17 -2.33
C ALA A 44 -2.39 -14.41 -3.78
N ALA A 45 -3.36 -14.45 -4.69
CA ALA A 45 -3.08 -14.79 -6.08
C ALA A 45 -2.08 -13.78 -6.66
N ARG A 46 -0.82 -14.21 -6.76
CA ARG A 46 0.28 -13.39 -7.24
C ARG A 46 0.14 -13.22 -8.74
N ALA A 47 0.10 -11.97 -9.20
CA ALA A 47 0.15 -11.69 -10.63
C ALA A 47 1.52 -12.08 -11.21
N PRO A 48 1.58 -12.56 -12.47
CA PRO A 48 2.84 -12.87 -13.13
C PRO A 48 3.67 -11.61 -13.36
N ALA A 49 4.99 -11.75 -13.42
CA ALA A 49 5.88 -10.63 -13.76
C ALA A 49 5.74 -10.22 -15.24
N PRO A 50 5.87 -8.93 -15.59
CA PRO A 50 5.82 -8.45 -16.97
C PRO A 50 7.08 -8.87 -17.76
N ALA A 51 6.91 -9.28 -19.02
CA ALA A 51 8.01 -9.73 -19.86
C ALA A 51 8.92 -8.58 -20.39
N GLY A 52 8.42 -7.35 -20.43
CA GLY A 52 9.11 -6.20 -21.05
C GLY A 52 9.67 -5.15 -20.09
N VAL A 53 9.37 -5.24 -18.79
CA VAL A 53 9.82 -4.29 -17.78
C VAL A 53 10.51 -5.07 -16.68
N SER A 54 11.82 -4.87 -16.51
CA SER A 54 12.55 -5.48 -15.41
C SER A 54 12.55 -4.57 -14.19
N ARG A 55 12.72 -5.16 -13.00
CA ARG A 55 12.97 -4.42 -11.77
C ARG A 55 14.11 -3.42 -11.91
N ASP A 56 15.19 -3.83 -12.56
CA ASP A 56 16.41 -3.03 -12.69
C ASP A 56 16.17 -1.72 -13.49
N ALA A 57 15.15 -1.68 -14.34
CA ALA A 57 14.75 -0.46 -15.04
C ALA A 57 14.22 0.63 -14.08
N LEU A 58 13.66 0.25 -12.94
CA LEU A 58 13.13 1.18 -11.94
C LEU A 58 14.19 1.63 -10.93
N VAL A 59 15.18 0.79 -10.65
CA VAL A 59 16.23 1.05 -9.65
C VAL A 59 17.10 2.23 -10.08
N GLY A 60 17.28 3.21 -9.19
CA GLY A 60 18.14 4.36 -9.42
C GLY A 60 17.74 5.62 -8.66
N ARG A 61 18.41 6.72 -9.00
CA ARG A 61 18.16 8.06 -8.46
C ARG A 61 17.30 8.84 -9.43
N TRP A 62 16.21 9.39 -8.93
CA TRP A 62 15.18 10.04 -9.74
C TRP A 62 14.81 11.39 -9.13
N GLY A 63 14.68 12.40 -9.98
CA GLY A 63 13.96 13.61 -9.65
C GLY A 63 12.48 13.40 -9.98
N ILE A 64 11.59 13.90 -9.13
CA ILE A 64 10.15 13.59 -9.21
C ILE A 64 9.36 14.89 -9.29
N ALA A 65 8.36 14.90 -10.15
CA ALA A 65 7.25 15.85 -10.11
C ALA A 65 5.98 15.16 -10.62
N SER A 66 4.82 15.80 -10.48
CA SER A 66 3.55 15.27 -10.98
C SER A 66 2.70 16.31 -11.68
N PHE A 67 1.81 15.85 -12.55
CA PHE A 67 0.91 16.67 -13.33
C PHE A 67 -0.48 16.03 -13.44
N HIS A 68 -1.51 16.86 -13.61
CA HIS A 68 -2.88 16.39 -13.85
C HIS A 68 -3.30 16.51 -15.31
N THR A 69 -2.72 17.44 -16.06
CA THR A 69 -3.07 17.66 -17.47
C THR A 69 -1.87 17.44 -18.38
N GLU A 70 -2.08 16.78 -19.51
CA GLU A 70 -1.00 16.44 -20.44
C GLU A 70 -0.25 17.67 -20.98
N LYS A 71 -0.93 18.83 -21.02
CA LYS A 71 -0.34 20.11 -21.41
C LYS A 71 0.81 20.52 -20.49
N ASP A 72 0.80 20.10 -19.23
CA ASP A 72 1.82 20.41 -18.22
C ASP A 72 3.00 19.42 -18.22
N ARG A 73 2.94 18.32 -18.98
CA ARG A 73 3.92 17.23 -18.93
C ARG A 73 5.35 17.72 -19.13
N LYS A 74 5.58 18.54 -20.16
CA LYS A 74 6.94 19.05 -20.49
C LYS A 74 7.51 19.96 -19.40
N ARG A 75 6.67 20.81 -18.78
CA ARG A 75 7.09 21.67 -17.65
C ARG A 75 7.45 20.79 -16.44
N THR A 76 6.60 19.83 -16.14
CA THR A 76 6.75 18.90 -15.02
C THR A 76 8.01 18.03 -15.14
N GLU A 77 8.36 17.61 -16.36
CA GLU A 77 9.62 16.90 -16.63
C GLU A 77 10.85 17.77 -16.28
N ALA A 78 10.81 19.06 -16.61
CA ALA A 78 11.88 19.99 -16.24
C ALA A 78 11.96 20.22 -14.72
N GLU A 79 10.80 20.34 -14.05
CA GLU A 79 10.72 20.42 -12.59
C GLU A 79 11.27 19.16 -11.93
N ALA A 80 10.90 17.97 -12.42
CA ALA A 80 11.42 16.70 -11.95
C ALA A 80 12.95 16.67 -12.04
N ARG A 81 13.54 17.08 -13.18
CA ARG A 81 15.00 17.18 -13.34
C ARG A 81 15.63 18.17 -12.35
N ALA A 82 14.98 19.30 -12.08
CA ALA A 82 15.47 20.28 -11.11
C ALA A 82 15.53 19.71 -9.67
N GLN A 83 14.70 18.70 -9.35
CA GLN A 83 14.73 18.01 -8.06
C GLN A 83 15.93 17.07 -7.87
N CYS A 84 16.78 16.87 -8.88
CA CYS A 84 17.94 15.97 -8.77
C CYS A 84 19.00 16.38 -7.74
N LYS A 85 18.89 17.57 -7.13
CA LYS A 85 19.71 17.95 -5.97
C LYS A 85 19.38 17.13 -4.72
N GLN A 86 18.14 16.66 -4.58
CA GLN A 86 17.67 15.77 -3.51
C GLN A 86 16.84 14.63 -4.13
N PRO A 87 17.50 13.67 -4.79
CA PRO A 87 16.79 12.68 -5.58
C PRO A 87 16.10 11.64 -4.72
N TYR A 88 14.95 11.20 -5.19
CA TYR A 88 14.29 10.01 -4.71
C TYR A 88 15.03 8.77 -5.19
N THR A 89 15.40 7.89 -4.26
CA THR A 89 16.18 6.70 -4.59
C THR A 89 15.28 5.46 -4.51
N ILE A 90 15.12 4.79 -5.65
CA ILE A 90 14.47 3.48 -5.74
C ILE A 90 15.56 2.42 -5.64
N THR A 91 15.49 1.58 -4.61
CA THR A 91 16.43 0.47 -4.38
C THR A 91 15.77 -0.87 -4.64
N LYS A 92 16.58 -1.93 -4.75
CA LYS A 92 16.07 -3.30 -4.79
C LYS A 92 15.45 -3.65 -3.44
N GLY A 93 14.26 -4.24 -3.47
CA GLY A 93 13.66 -4.86 -2.29
C GLY A 93 14.39 -6.16 -1.92
N PRO A 94 14.14 -6.67 -0.70
CA PRO A 94 14.72 -7.92 -0.23
C PRO A 94 14.27 -9.16 -1.03
N GLY A 95 13.12 -9.10 -1.70
CA GLY A 95 12.67 -10.10 -2.66
C GLY A 95 12.98 -9.71 -4.11
N ASP A 96 11.99 -9.86 -4.98
CA ASP A 96 12.03 -9.51 -6.40
C ASP A 96 11.39 -8.14 -6.71
N GLY A 97 11.01 -7.37 -5.69
CA GLY A 97 10.42 -6.03 -5.82
C GLY A 97 11.44 -4.88 -5.72
N VAL A 98 10.93 -3.65 -5.74
CA VAL A 98 11.66 -2.41 -5.44
C VAL A 98 11.13 -1.76 -4.17
N MET A 99 11.99 -1.06 -3.44
CA MET A 99 11.56 -0.26 -2.28
C MET A 99 11.04 1.10 -2.72
N MET A 100 9.76 1.38 -2.45
CA MET A 100 9.11 2.64 -2.79
C MET A 100 8.02 3.02 -1.78
N HIS A 101 7.72 4.31 -1.70
CA HIS A 101 6.62 4.83 -0.91
C HIS A 101 5.29 4.62 -1.64
N VAL A 102 4.25 4.32 -0.88
CA VAL A 102 2.87 4.27 -1.36
C VAL A 102 2.20 5.64 -1.16
N ALA A 103 0.94 5.78 -1.59
CA ALA A 103 0.18 6.99 -1.30
C ALA A 103 0.05 7.19 0.22
N ASP A 104 0.18 8.43 0.69
CA ASP A 104 -0.07 8.87 2.08
C ASP A 104 0.80 8.23 3.19
N ASP A 105 1.74 7.34 2.87
CA ASP A 105 2.60 6.70 3.86
C ASP A 105 4.08 7.09 3.65
N PRO A 106 4.73 7.71 4.65
CA PRO A 106 6.15 8.06 4.58
C PRO A 106 7.09 6.85 4.72
N LYS A 107 6.58 5.64 4.96
CA LYS A 107 7.38 4.42 5.02
C LYS A 107 7.58 3.83 3.62
N PRO A 108 8.81 3.42 3.26
CA PRO A 108 9.04 2.63 2.05
C PRO A 108 8.59 1.17 2.25
N TYR A 109 7.95 0.62 1.22
CA TYR A 109 7.51 -0.76 1.14
C TYR A 109 8.13 -1.45 -0.08
N GLU A 110 8.25 -2.77 -0.03
CA GLU A 110 8.61 -3.54 -1.22
C GLU A 110 7.38 -3.68 -2.14
N LEU A 111 7.51 -3.19 -3.38
CA LEU A 111 6.49 -3.27 -4.41
C LEU A 111 6.99 -4.15 -5.57
N ARG A 112 6.12 -5.00 -6.09
CA ARG A 112 6.43 -5.95 -7.18
C ARG A 112 5.81 -5.53 -8.50
N LEU A 113 6.53 -5.83 -9.57
CA LEU A 113 6.05 -5.67 -10.94
C LEU A 113 5.02 -6.76 -11.27
N LYS A 114 3.91 -6.36 -11.87
CA LYS A 114 2.79 -7.22 -12.22
C LYS A 114 2.37 -6.99 -13.66
N ALA A 115 2.23 -8.06 -14.43
CA ALA A 115 1.64 -8.03 -15.75
C ALA A 115 0.12 -8.01 -15.64
N GLY A 116 -0.53 -7.07 -16.33
CA GLY A 116 -1.98 -7.01 -16.42
C GLY A 116 -2.49 -7.15 -17.84
N SER A 117 -3.81 -7.09 -17.98
CA SER A 117 -4.48 -7.22 -19.28
C SER A 117 -4.14 -6.06 -20.22
N GLY A 118 -4.10 -6.35 -21.52
CA GLY A 118 -3.83 -5.35 -22.56
C GLY A 118 -2.38 -4.85 -22.60
N GLY A 119 -1.42 -5.63 -22.07
CA GLY A 119 -0.01 -5.25 -22.04
C GLY A 119 0.33 -4.21 -20.96
N ARG A 120 -0.62 -3.89 -20.07
CA ARG A 120 -0.40 -2.97 -18.96
C ARG A 120 0.53 -3.59 -17.92
N THR A 121 1.34 -2.75 -17.30
CA THR A 121 2.26 -3.14 -16.23
C THR A 121 1.92 -2.36 -14.98
N TYR A 122 1.89 -3.03 -13.85
CA TYR A 122 1.58 -2.45 -12.55
C TYR A 122 2.73 -2.65 -11.57
N LEU A 123 2.80 -1.78 -10.57
CA LEU A 123 3.74 -1.85 -9.47
C LEU A 123 2.99 -1.63 -8.15
N GLY A 124 3.00 -2.63 -7.28
CA GLY A 124 2.29 -2.54 -6.01
C GLY A 124 2.53 -3.76 -5.12
N PHE A 125 1.69 -3.96 -4.12
CA PHE A 125 1.76 -5.10 -3.23
C PHE A 125 1.45 -6.43 -3.94
N GLU A 126 1.67 -7.54 -3.23
CA GLU A 126 1.34 -8.89 -3.67
C GLU A 126 -0.18 -9.10 -3.65
N ALA A 127 -0.79 -8.64 -4.74
CA ALA A 127 -2.22 -8.68 -5.04
C ALA A 127 -2.40 -8.84 -6.57
N PRO A 128 -3.62 -9.10 -7.07
CA PRO A 128 -3.90 -9.08 -8.51
C PRO A 128 -3.42 -7.79 -9.20
N ALA A 129 -3.16 -7.85 -10.50
CA ALA A 129 -2.73 -6.68 -11.28
C ALA A 129 -3.89 -5.69 -11.47
N GLY A 130 -3.65 -4.41 -11.19
CA GLY A 130 -4.69 -3.38 -11.22
C GLY A 130 -5.45 -3.28 -9.90
N ASP A 131 -4.85 -3.75 -8.81
CA ASP A 131 -5.34 -3.48 -7.46
C ASP A 131 -5.34 -1.96 -7.19
N PRO A 132 -6.29 -1.40 -6.43
CA PRO A 132 -6.29 0.04 -6.11
C PRO A 132 -4.98 0.55 -5.51
N GLN A 133 -4.26 -0.28 -4.75
CA GLN A 133 -2.96 0.09 -4.18
C GLN A 133 -1.81 0.08 -5.19
N ASP A 134 -2.07 -0.34 -6.43
CA ASP A 134 -1.08 -0.34 -7.50
C ASP A 134 -0.85 1.04 -8.10
N ARG A 135 0.33 1.17 -8.71
CA ARG A 135 0.64 2.17 -9.71
C ARG A 135 0.67 1.51 -11.08
N GLU A 136 0.03 2.10 -12.07
CA GLU A 136 0.17 1.71 -13.48
C GLU A 136 1.41 2.40 -14.06
N LEU A 137 2.28 1.63 -14.70
CA LEU A 137 3.45 2.11 -15.41
C LEU A 137 3.04 2.48 -16.84
N LEU A 138 2.90 3.79 -17.09
CA LEU A 138 2.47 4.33 -18.38
C LEU A 138 3.62 4.38 -19.40
N SER A 139 4.85 4.59 -18.92
CA SER A 139 6.05 4.61 -19.76
C SER A 139 7.27 4.27 -18.93
N VAL A 140 8.12 3.36 -19.42
CA VAL A 140 9.40 3.01 -18.81
C VAL A 140 10.49 3.18 -19.85
N LYS A 141 11.32 4.21 -19.68
CA LYS A 141 12.46 4.53 -20.56
C LYS A 141 13.72 4.70 -19.70
N PRO A 142 14.93 4.58 -20.29
CA PRO A 142 16.18 4.69 -19.51
C PRO A 142 16.35 5.98 -18.71
N LYS A 143 15.76 7.09 -19.19
CA LYS A 143 15.86 8.43 -18.57
C LYS A 143 14.56 8.95 -17.96
N GLU A 144 13.45 8.24 -18.16
CA GLU A 144 12.11 8.71 -17.80
C GLU A 144 11.23 7.52 -17.42
N LEU A 145 10.62 7.59 -16.25
CA LEU A 145 9.55 6.69 -15.83
C LEU A 145 8.28 7.53 -15.58
N VAL A 146 7.15 7.09 -16.11
CA VAL A 146 5.86 7.74 -15.92
C VAL A 146 4.89 6.74 -15.32
N MET A 147 4.25 7.13 -14.21
CA MET A 147 3.29 6.27 -13.54
C MET A 147 2.17 7.04 -12.86
N ARG A 148 1.03 6.38 -12.69
CA ARG A 148 -0.15 6.93 -12.00
C ARG A 148 -0.69 5.91 -11.00
N PHE A 149 -1.39 6.38 -9.96
CA PHE A 149 -2.15 5.48 -9.10
C PHE A 149 -3.33 4.87 -9.86
N VAL A 150 -3.64 3.62 -9.54
CA VAL A 150 -4.86 2.93 -10.02
C VAL A 150 -6.07 3.41 -9.24
N ASP A 151 -5.94 3.55 -7.92
CA ASP A 151 -6.97 4.17 -7.09
C ASP A 151 -7.31 5.59 -7.59
N PRO A 152 -8.59 5.86 -7.92
CA PRO A 152 -8.98 7.13 -8.53
C PRO A 152 -8.84 8.31 -7.57
N ASP A 153 -8.99 8.10 -6.25
CA ASP A 153 -8.89 9.18 -5.26
C ASP A 153 -7.42 9.57 -5.04
N ALA A 154 -6.51 8.60 -5.00
CA ALA A 154 -5.07 8.84 -5.00
C ALA A 154 -4.62 9.53 -6.30
N HIS A 155 -5.13 9.11 -7.45
CA HIS A 155 -4.85 9.79 -8.72
C HIS A 155 -5.35 11.24 -8.67
N ALA A 156 -6.59 11.47 -8.24
CA ALA A 156 -7.17 12.81 -8.19
C ALA A 156 -6.35 13.78 -7.31
N ARG A 157 -5.72 13.29 -6.24
CA ARG A 157 -4.89 14.09 -5.33
C ARG A 157 -3.46 14.33 -5.81
N TYR A 158 -2.86 13.34 -6.47
CA TYR A 158 -1.41 13.37 -6.78
C TYR A 158 -1.08 13.49 -8.26
N GLY A 159 -2.02 13.12 -9.14
CA GLY A 159 -1.85 13.13 -10.57
C GLY A 159 -0.95 12.01 -11.09
N THR A 160 -0.42 12.23 -12.28
CA THR A 160 0.56 11.35 -12.94
C THR A 160 1.96 11.83 -12.62
N PHE A 161 2.80 10.94 -12.11
CA PHE A 161 4.17 11.23 -11.75
C PHE A 161 5.11 11.05 -12.94
N ILE A 162 6.09 11.94 -13.05
CA ILE A 162 7.27 11.80 -13.88
C ILE A 162 8.49 11.64 -12.99
N TYR A 163 9.24 10.58 -13.24
CA TYR A 163 10.53 10.28 -12.65
C TYR A 163 11.59 10.55 -13.72
N SER A 164 12.35 11.62 -13.56
CA SER A 164 13.48 11.94 -14.44
C SER A 164 14.77 11.42 -13.84
N ARG A 165 15.56 10.67 -14.62
CA ARG A 165 16.81 10.07 -14.13
C ARG A 165 17.79 11.17 -13.72
N CYS A 166 18.42 11.03 -12.55
CA CYS A 166 19.47 11.93 -12.09
C CYS A 166 20.85 11.35 -12.40
N GLY A 167 21.68 12.13 -13.11
CA GLY A 167 23.02 11.73 -13.54
C GLY A 167 23.24 11.93 -15.03
#